data_AF-R1DZ97-F1
#
_entry.id   AF-R1DZ97-F1
#
_cell.length_a   1.000
_cell.length_b   1.000
_cell.length_c   1.000
_cell.angle_alpha   90.00
_cell.angle_beta   90.00
_cell.angle_gamma   90.00
#
_symmetry.space_group_name_H-M   'P 1'
#
loop_
_entity.id
_entity.type
_entity.pdbx_description
1 polymer ?
#
loop_
_entity_poly.entity_id
_entity_poly.type
_entity_poly.pdbx_seq_one_letter_code
_entity_poly.pdbx_strand_id
1 'polypeptide(L)'
;MAGWAVSEVSPTAFACKWGNGRARPEEVAWAVSQGTLPGVPASIRAKITNMTLVSATDFTAYPEGSPRHPSYPAMHSAASSAALWVAVMMDLSRAQLADARRLDWAVSRFRTLAGVHYDSDNRVGLSIGQEVIARRLPDFLAQFGADRDAVRRKIEQVRTDWSTYTGFE
;
A
#
# COMPACT_ATOMS: atom_id res chain seq x y z
N MET A 1 -6.95 10.73 14.37
CA MET A 1 -5.79 10.87 13.46
C MET A 1 -5.86 9.93 12.26
N ALA A 2 -6.10 8.63 12.44
CA ALA A 2 -6.21 7.67 11.33
C ALA A 2 -7.18 8.11 10.22
N GLY A 3 -8.40 8.55 10.58
CA GLY A 3 -9.37 9.06 9.60
C GLY A 3 -8.88 10.27 8.80
N TRP A 4 -8.19 11.22 9.46
CA TRP A 4 -7.57 12.37 8.80
C TRP A 4 -6.44 11.93 7.86
N ALA A 5 -5.57 11.02 8.29
CA ALA A 5 -4.49 10.53 7.43
C ALA A 5 -5.04 9.86 6.16
N VAL A 6 -6.10 9.04 6.30
CA VAL A 6 -6.80 8.44 5.16
C VAL A 6 -7.39 9.51 4.24
N SER A 7 -8.03 10.55 4.78
CA SER A 7 -8.63 11.62 3.95
C SER A 7 -7.58 12.43 3.18
N GLU A 8 -6.39 12.65 3.75
CA GLU A 8 -5.30 13.36 3.05
C GLU A 8 -4.68 12.54 1.92
N VAL A 9 -4.51 11.23 2.13
CA VAL A 9 -3.83 10.35 1.17
C VAL A 9 -4.74 9.96 0.02
N SER A 10 -6.04 9.78 0.29
CA SER A 10 -7.00 9.21 -0.67
C SER A 10 -7.05 9.94 -2.02
N PRO A 11 -7.12 11.28 -2.11
CA PRO A 11 -7.16 11.98 -3.39
C PRO A 11 -5.95 11.68 -4.27
N THR A 12 -4.74 11.68 -3.68
CA THR A 12 -3.50 11.37 -4.40
C THR A 12 -3.49 9.93 -4.88
N ALA A 13 -3.86 8.98 -4.00
CA ALA A 13 -3.89 7.56 -4.35
C ALA A 13 -4.89 7.26 -5.48
N PHE A 14 -6.09 7.84 -5.44
CA PHE A 14 -7.10 7.63 -6.48
C PHE A 14 -6.76 8.35 -7.79
N ALA A 15 -6.16 9.54 -7.74
CA ALA A 15 -5.63 10.19 -8.93
C ALA A 15 -4.59 9.30 -9.62
N CYS A 16 -3.66 8.70 -8.87
CA CYS A 16 -2.69 7.75 -9.41
C CYS A 16 -3.36 6.49 -9.98
N LYS A 17 -4.41 5.96 -9.33
CA LYS A 17 -5.17 4.80 -9.82
C LYS A 17 -5.71 5.04 -11.22
N TRP A 18 -6.49 6.09 -11.38
CA TRP A 18 -7.12 6.38 -12.66
C TRP A 18 -6.13 6.86 -13.71
N GLY A 19 -5.07 7.57 -13.29
CA GLY A 19 -4.00 8.01 -14.18
C GLY A 19 -3.16 6.86 -14.74
N ASN A 20 -2.95 5.77 -13.99
CA ASN A 20 -2.15 4.62 -14.44
C ASN A 20 -3.01 3.50 -15.06
N GLY A 21 -4.24 3.30 -14.58
CA GLY A 21 -5.14 2.28 -15.12
C GLY A 21 -4.63 0.84 -14.98
N ARG A 22 -3.68 0.56 -14.06
CA ARG A 22 -3.06 -0.76 -13.93
C ARG A 22 -4.11 -1.84 -13.62
N ALA A 23 -4.16 -2.87 -14.46
CA ALA A 23 -4.97 -4.07 -14.24
C ALA A 23 -4.64 -4.74 -12.90
N ARG A 24 -5.63 -5.38 -12.32
CA ARG A 24 -5.53 -6.16 -11.08
C ARG A 24 -4.88 -7.52 -11.35
N PRO A 25 -4.31 -8.17 -10.32
CA PRO A 25 -3.74 -9.50 -10.49
C PRO A 25 -4.74 -10.53 -11.03
N GLU A 26 -6.01 -10.44 -10.60
CA GLU A 26 -7.10 -11.31 -11.08
C GLU A 26 -7.35 -11.18 -12.59
N GLU A 27 -7.34 -9.95 -13.13
CA GLU A 27 -7.53 -9.68 -14.56
C GLU A 27 -6.39 -10.26 -15.39
N VAL A 28 -5.16 -10.13 -14.90
CA VAL A 28 -3.96 -10.68 -15.56
C VAL A 28 -3.96 -12.20 -15.48
N ALA A 29 -4.23 -12.79 -14.32
CA ALA A 29 -4.30 -14.24 -14.14
C ALA A 29 -5.37 -14.85 -15.05
N TRP A 30 -6.53 -14.21 -15.15
CA TRP A 30 -7.59 -14.60 -16.06
C TRP A 30 -7.16 -14.53 -17.53
N ALA A 31 -6.52 -13.42 -17.95
CA ALA A 31 -6.01 -13.33 -19.31
C ALA A 31 -4.95 -14.40 -19.65
N VAL A 32 -4.14 -14.81 -18.65
CA VAL A 32 -3.21 -15.95 -18.81
C VAL A 32 -3.96 -17.27 -18.94
N SER A 33 -4.98 -17.54 -18.11
CA SER A 33 -5.75 -18.78 -18.15
C SER A 33 -6.52 -18.95 -19.45
N GLN A 34 -7.02 -17.84 -20.02
CA GLN A 34 -7.71 -17.80 -21.31
C GLN A 34 -6.75 -17.81 -22.51
N GLY A 35 -5.44 -17.73 -22.29
CA GLY A 35 -4.46 -17.68 -23.37
C GLY A 35 -4.46 -16.37 -24.16
N THR A 36 -5.12 -15.32 -23.66
CA THR A 36 -5.26 -14.03 -24.37
C THR A 36 -4.10 -13.07 -24.09
N LEU A 37 -3.27 -13.35 -23.07
CA LEU A 37 -2.08 -12.56 -22.77
C LEU A 37 -0.83 -13.13 -23.48
N PRO A 38 -0.21 -12.40 -24.44
CA PRO A 38 1.00 -12.83 -25.13
C PRO A 38 2.24 -12.68 -24.24
N GLY A 39 3.34 -13.37 -24.60
CA GLY A 39 4.64 -13.22 -23.94
C GLY A 39 4.75 -13.84 -22.54
N VAL A 40 3.72 -14.54 -22.06
CA VAL A 40 3.75 -15.21 -20.74
C VAL A 40 4.65 -16.45 -20.81
N PRO A 41 5.67 -16.58 -19.94
CA PRO A 41 6.51 -17.76 -19.87
C PRO A 41 5.70 -19.05 -19.66
N ALA A 42 6.07 -20.14 -20.35
CA ALA A 42 5.34 -21.41 -20.29
C ALA A 42 5.19 -21.95 -18.85
N SER A 43 6.21 -21.76 -18.00
CA SER A 43 6.18 -22.15 -16.59
C SER A 43 5.14 -21.37 -15.78
N ILE A 44 4.90 -20.10 -16.09
CA ILE A 44 3.86 -19.28 -15.44
C ILE A 44 2.48 -19.65 -15.98
N ARG A 45 2.35 -19.85 -17.29
CA ARG A 45 1.10 -20.30 -17.91
C ARG A 45 0.63 -21.61 -17.28
N ALA A 46 1.54 -22.60 -17.16
CA ALA A 46 1.24 -23.87 -16.52
C ALA A 46 0.74 -23.71 -15.07
N LYS A 47 1.39 -22.85 -14.27
CA LYS A 47 0.96 -22.57 -12.89
C LYS A 47 -0.46 -21.99 -12.83
N ILE A 48 -0.78 -21.04 -13.70
CA ILE A 48 -2.10 -20.39 -13.73
C ILE A 48 -3.18 -21.34 -14.26
N THR A 49 -2.91 -22.08 -15.34
CA THR A 49 -3.89 -23.06 -15.88
C THR A 49 -4.19 -24.16 -14.86
N ASN A 50 -3.20 -24.57 -14.06
CA ASN A 50 -3.39 -25.55 -12.98
C ASN A 50 -4.24 -25.04 -11.81
N MET A 51 -4.54 -23.74 -11.74
CA MET A 51 -5.48 -23.19 -10.75
C MET A 51 -6.95 -23.45 -11.14
N THR A 52 -7.22 -23.91 -12.38
CA THR A 52 -8.57 -24.25 -12.86
C THR A 52 -9.59 -23.12 -12.66
N LEU A 53 -9.18 -21.87 -12.90
CA LEU A 53 -10.04 -20.70 -12.74
C LEU A 53 -11.28 -20.80 -13.63
N VAL A 54 -12.46 -20.62 -13.04
CA VAL A 54 -13.75 -20.51 -13.73
C VAL A 54 -14.12 -19.04 -13.95
N SER A 55 -13.63 -18.15 -13.09
CA SER A 55 -13.77 -16.70 -13.20
C SER A 55 -12.46 -15.99 -12.85
N ALA A 56 -12.36 -14.68 -13.13
CA ALA A 56 -11.20 -13.91 -12.71
C ALA A 56 -11.08 -13.84 -11.18
N THR A 57 -12.20 -13.70 -10.47
CA THR A 57 -12.21 -13.48 -9.01
C THR A 57 -11.72 -14.70 -8.23
N ASP A 58 -11.75 -15.90 -8.85
CA ASP A 58 -11.21 -17.15 -8.31
C ASP A 58 -9.70 -17.06 -8.00
N PHE A 59 -8.97 -16.11 -8.60
CA PHE A 59 -7.57 -15.85 -8.29
C PHE A 59 -7.37 -15.19 -6.91
N THR A 60 -8.42 -14.58 -6.37
CA THR A 60 -8.36 -13.79 -5.14
C THR A 60 -8.89 -14.57 -3.94
N ALA A 61 -8.57 -14.10 -2.74
CA ALA A 61 -9.15 -14.64 -1.51
C ALA A 61 -10.59 -14.15 -1.25
N TYR A 62 -11.15 -13.31 -2.12
CA TYR A 62 -12.46 -12.68 -1.95
C TYR A 62 -13.43 -13.17 -3.03
N PRO A 63 -14.62 -13.68 -2.68
CA PRO A 63 -15.59 -14.13 -3.68
C PRO A 63 -15.95 -13.04 -4.72
N GLU A 64 -15.99 -11.78 -4.28
CA GLU A 64 -16.29 -10.62 -5.12
C GLU A 64 -15.09 -10.10 -5.94
N GLY A 65 -13.89 -10.64 -5.73
CA GLY A 65 -12.66 -10.19 -6.36
C GLY A 65 -12.09 -8.91 -5.75
N SER A 66 -11.35 -8.17 -6.57
CA SER A 66 -10.77 -6.90 -6.14
C SER A 66 -11.78 -5.73 -6.21
N PRO A 67 -11.59 -4.67 -5.40
CA PRO A 67 -12.43 -3.47 -5.51
C PRO A 67 -12.38 -2.83 -6.90
N ARG A 68 -13.51 -2.29 -7.35
CA ARG A 68 -13.76 -1.69 -8.69
C ARG A 68 -13.01 -0.36 -8.94
N HIS A 69 -11.69 -0.42 -8.86
CA HIS A 69 -10.76 0.64 -9.23
C HIS A 69 -9.38 0.03 -9.54
N PRO A 70 -8.53 0.71 -10.33
CA PRO A 70 -7.22 0.19 -10.74
C PRO A 70 -6.30 -0.21 -9.58
N SER A 71 -5.35 -1.09 -9.88
CA SER A 71 -4.46 -1.69 -8.88
C SER A 71 -3.46 -0.70 -8.28
N TYR A 72 -2.87 0.20 -9.08
CA TYR A 72 -1.73 0.99 -8.64
C TYR A 72 -2.10 2.41 -8.18
N PRO A 73 -1.63 2.91 -7.02
CA PRO A 73 -0.99 2.18 -5.93
C PRO A 73 -2.04 1.47 -5.06
N ALA A 74 -1.61 0.62 -4.13
CA ALA A 74 -2.52 0.03 -3.16
C ALA A 74 -2.97 1.09 -2.13
N MET A 75 -4.27 1.37 -2.07
CA MET A 75 -4.80 2.39 -1.14
C MET A 75 -4.59 1.97 0.31
N HIS A 76 -4.82 0.70 0.66
CA HIS A 76 -4.60 0.21 2.03
C HIS A 76 -3.16 0.46 2.49
N SER A 77 -2.18 0.27 1.61
CA SER A 77 -0.78 0.58 1.87
C SER A 77 -0.54 2.07 2.03
N ALA A 78 -1.15 2.91 1.19
CA ALA A 78 -1.03 4.36 1.31
C ALA A 78 -1.71 4.93 2.57
N ALA A 79 -2.84 4.35 2.96
CA ALA A 79 -3.52 4.66 4.21
C ALA A 79 -2.72 4.20 5.44
N SER A 80 -1.95 3.12 5.32
CA SER A 80 -1.11 2.61 6.40
C SER A 80 0.16 3.45 6.53
N SER A 81 0.03 4.52 7.31
CA SER A 81 1.09 5.47 7.64
C SER A 81 1.30 5.57 9.15
N ALA A 82 0.86 4.55 9.91
CA ALA A 82 0.88 4.54 11.36
C ALA A 82 2.31 4.71 11.91
N ALA A 83 3.30 4.08 11.27
CA ALA A 83 4.70 4.20 11.64
C ALA A 83 5.18 5.66 11.65
N LEU A 84 4.67 6.50 10.75
CA LEU A 84 5.05 7.91 10.70
C LEU A 84 4.28 8.72 11.75
N TRP A 85 2.95 8.77 11.67
CA TRP A 85 2.19 9.73 12.48
C TRP A 85 2.15 9.36 13.96
N VAL A 86 2.12 8.07 14.32
CA VAL A 86 2.18 7.64 15.73
C VAL A 86 3.55 8.02 16.31
N ALA A 87 4.63 7.78 15.57
CA ALA A 87 5.97 8.10 16.01
C ALA A 87 6.19 9.61 16.17
N VAL A 88 5.53 10.44 15.36
CA VAL A 88 5.56 11.90 15.55
C VAL A 88 4.79 12.31 16.81
N MET A 89 3.61 11.75 17.02
CA MET A 89 2.72 12.14 18.13
C MET A 89 3.12 11.59 19.49
N MET A 90 3.80 10.45 19.52
CA MET A 90 4.15 9.73 20.74
C MET A 90 5.67 9.60 20.86
N ASP A 91 6.17 9.40 22.07
CA ASP A 91 7.56 9.04 22.30
C ASP A 91 7.68 7.52 22.25
N LEU A 92 7.97 6.98 21.06
CA LEU A 92 8.07 5.54 20.83
C LEU A 92 9.49 5.06 21.11
N SER A 93 9.62 3.98 21.87
CA SER A 93 10.86 3.21 21.89
C SER A 93 11.17 2.63 20.50
N ARG A 94 12.43 2.25 20.28
CA ARG A 94 12.85 1.62 19.02
C ARG A 94 12.01 0.37 18.68
N ALA A 95 11.68 -0.43 19.68
CA ALA A 95 10.84 -1.62 19.51
C ALA A 95 9.41 -1.25 19.07
N GLN A 96 8.80 -0.26 19.71
CA GLN A 96 7.45 0.19 19.34
C GLN A 96 7.40 0.81 17.94
N LEU A 97 8.43 1.56 17.54
CA LEU A 97 8.55 2.07 16.17
C LEU A 97 8.70 0.92 15.16
N ALA A 98 9.48 -0.11 15.49
CA ALA A 98 9.60 -1.30 14.64
C ALA A 98 8.25 -2.02 14.49
N ASP A 99 7.46 -2.13 15.56
CA ASP A 99 6.13 -2.75 15.50
C ASP A 99 5.13 -1.91 14.68
N ALA A 100 5.20 -0.58 14.78
CA ALA A 100 4.39 0.30 13.93
C ALA A 100 4.75 0.13 12.44
N ARG A 101 6.05 -0.05 12.11
CA ARG A 101 6.49 -0.36 10.74
C ARG A 101 6.01 -1.73 10.27
N ARG A 102 6.04 -2.74 11.15
CA ARG A 102 5.49 -4.07 10.87
C ARG A 102 3.99 -4.05 10.62
N LEU A 103 3.24 -3.21 11.33
CA LEU A 103 1.82 -3.01 11.07
C LEU A 103 1.59 -2.48 9.66
N ASP A 104 2.28 -1.40 9.27
CA ASP A 104 2.14 -0.83 7.93
C ASP A 104 2.53 -1.82 6.84
N TRP A 105 3.61 -2.56 7.05
CA TRP A 105 4.03 -3.65 6.18
C TRP A 105 2.99 -4.76 6.09
N ALA A 106 2.46 -5.25 7.22
CA ALA A 106 1.48 -6.33 7.23
C ALA A 106 0.19 -5.95 6.49
N VAL A 107 -0.35 -4.75 6.73
CA VAL A 107 -1.53 -4.21 6.02
C VAL A 107 -1.28 -4.21 4.50
N SER A 108 -0.09 -3.79 4.10
CA SER A 108 0.33 -3.75 2.70
C SER A 108 0.42 -5.17 2.10
N ARG A 109 1.22 -6.06 2.71
CA ARG A 109 1.49 -7.41 2.19
C ARG A 109 0.25 -8.30 2.14
N PHE A 110 -0.69 -8.13 3.07
CA PHE A 110 -1.95 -8.88 3.04
C PHE A 110 -2.73 -8.68 1.74
N ARG A 111 -2.60 -7.51 1.09
CA ARG A 111 -3.26 -7.27 -0.21
C ARG A 111 -2.66 -8.08 -1.35
N THR A 112 -1.36 -8.39 -1.30
CA THR A 112 -0.75 -9.32 -2.26
C THR A 112 -1.13 -10.75 -1.94
N LEU A 113 -1.12 -11.12 -0.66
CA LEU A 113 -1.55 -12.45 -0.24
C LEU A 113 -3.01 -12.74 -0.66
N ALA A 114 -3.89 -11.75 -0.54
CA ALA A 114 -5.28 -11.86 -0.97
C ALA A 114 -5.48 -11.83 -2.50
N GLY A 115 -4.41 -11.71 -3.30
CA GLY A 115 -4.50 -11.71 -4.76
C GLY A 115 -5.00 -10.41 -5.39
N VAL A 116 -5.05 -9.29 -4.66
CA VAL A 116 -5.67 -8.03 -5.16
C VAL A 116 -4.69 -6.91 -5.50
N HIS A 117 -3.43 -6.99 -5.06
CA HIS A 117 -2.38 -6.01 -5.38
C HIS A 117 -1.01 -6.66 -5.62
N TYR A 118 -0.22 -6.11 -6.53
CA TYR A 118 1.18 -6.50 -6.69
C TYR A 118 2.06 -5.94 -5.57
N ASP A 119 3.23 -6.54 -5.32
CA ASP A 119 4.22 -5.99 -4.38
C ASP A 119 4.59 -4.53 -4.71
N SER A 120 4.77 -4.23 -5.99
CA SER A 120 5.04 -2.85 -6.44
C SER A 120 3.93 -1.86 -6.11
N ASP A 121 2.64 -2.26 -6.15
CA ASP A 121 1.54 -1.37 -5.77
C ASP A 121 1.58 -1.03 -4.27
N ASN A 122 1.97 -2.04 -3.50
CA ASN A 122 2.06 -2.02 -2.05
C ASN A 122 3.23 -1.15 -1.57
N ARG A 123 4.43 -1.31 -2.14
CA ARG A 123 5.61 -0.50 -1.80
C ARG A 123 5.43 0.97 -2.16
N VAL A 124 4.90 1.24 -3.35
CA VAL A 124 4.61 2.62 -3.75
C VAL A 124 3.50 3.21 -2.89
N GLY A 125 2.46 2.43 -2.57
CA GLY A 125 1.40 2.86 -1.65
C GLY A 125 1.97 3.37 -0.33
N LEU A 126 2.78 2.55 0.37
CA LEU A 126 3.44 2.95 1.62
C LEU A 126 4.25 4.25 1.47
N SER A 127 5.00 4.38 0.37
CA SER A 127 5.85 5.55 0.10
C SER A 127 5.02 6.82 -0.13
N ILE A 128 3.96 6.74 -0.94
CA ILE A 128 3.04 7.86 -1.19
C ILE A 128 2.32 8.26 0.10
N GLY A 129 1.86 7.28 0.88
CA GLY A 129 1.21 7.50 2.17
C GLY A 129 2.10 8.28 3.13
N GLN A 130 3.32 7.80 3.35
CA GLN A 130 4.31 8.48 4.18
C GLN A 130 4.59 9.90 3.68
N GLU A 131 4.75 10.10 2.37
CA GLU A 131 5.11 11.41 1.82
C GLU A 131 3.98 12.43 1.95
N VAL A 132 2.73 12.04 1.66
CA VAL A 132 1.58 12.93 1.83
C VAL A 132 1.43 13.32 3.30
N ILE A 133 1.50 12.36 4.22
CA ILE A 133 1.39 12.66 5.65
C ILE A 133 2.55 13.51 6.14
N ALA A 134 3.78 13.24 5.71
CA ALA A 134 4.95 14.04 6.07
C ALA A 134 4.78 15.52 5.68
N ARG A 135 4.14 15.81 4.53
CA ARG A 135 3.87 17.18 4.09
C ARG A 135 2.72 17.84 4.84
N ARG A 136 1.67 17.09 5.19
CA ARG A 136 0.43 17.63 5.77
C ARG A 136 0.44 17.71 7.30
N LEU A 137 1.16 16.80 7.96
CA LEU A 137 1.14 16.65 9.41
C LEU A 137 1.66 17.89 10.18
N PRO A 138 2.70 18.62 9.75
CA PRO A 138 3.13 19.83 10.44
C PRO A 138 2.02 20.89 10.53
N ASP A 139 1.32 21.14 9.43
CA ASP A 139 0.24 22.13 9.39
C ASP A 139 -1.01 21.65 10.12
N PHE A 140 -1.29 20.36 10.11
CA PHE A 140 -2.37 19.78 10.91
C PHE A 140 -2.11 19.95 12.41
N LEU A 141 -0.91 19.60 12.89
CA LEU A 141 -0.59 19.68 14.31
C LEU A 141 -0.42 21.12 14.81
N ALA A 142 -0.02 22.05 13.94
CA ALA A 142 0.06 23.48 14.28
C ALA A 142 -1.30 24.06 14.68
N GLN A 143 -2.41 23.51 14.17
CA GLN A 143 -3.76 23.90 14.59
C GLN A 143 -4.04 23.59 16.07
N PHE A 144 -3.25 22.70 16.67
CA PHE A 144 -3.30 22.31 18.08
C PHE A 144 -2.13 22.88 18.90
N GLY A 145 -1.37 23.84 18.34
CA GLY A 145 -0.26 24.51 19.02
C GLY A 145 1.10 23.84 18.88
N ALA A 146 1.25 22.83 18.00
CA ALA A 146 2.56 22.24 17.76
C ALA A 146 3.49 23.15 16.93
N ASP A 147 4.80 23.11 17.23
CA ASP A 147 5.83 23.74 16.41
C ASP A 147 6.03 22.94 15.10
N ARG A 148 5.74 23.57 13.97
CA ARG A 148 5.89 22.98 12.63
C ARG A 148 7.30 22.47 12.36
N ASP A 149 8.32 23.20 12.78
CA ASP A 149 9.71 22.83 12.50
C ASP A 149 10.19 21.70 13.40
N ALA A 150 9.71 21.65 14.64
CA ALA A 150 9.92 20.49 15.50
C ALA A 150 9.28 19.22 14.91
N VAL A 151 8.05 19.33 14.38
CA VAL A 151 7.37 18.22 13.72
C VAL A 151 8.13 17.76 12.48
N ARG A 152 8.59 18.69 11.61
CA ARG A 152 9.40 18.37 10.43
C ARG A 152 10.69 17.64 10.80
N ARG A 153 11.42 18.12 11.82
CA ARG A 153 12.63 17.43 12.29
C ARG A 153 12.33 16.01 12.77
N LYS A 154 11.25 15.83 13.52
CA LYS A 154 10.86 14.50 14.02
C LYS A 154 10.46 13.55 12.88
N ILE A 155 9.73 14.05 11.89
CA ILE A 155 9.38 13.29 10.67
C ILE A 155 10.66 12.73 10.03
N GLU A 156 11.65 13.56 9.74
CA GLU A 156 12.89 13.10 9.09
C GLU A 156 13.65 12.03 9.89
N GLN A 157 13.50 12.01 11.22
CA GLN A 157 14.11 10.99 12.08
C GLN A 157 13.39 9.63 12.03
N VAL A 158 12.07 9.62 11.76
CA VAL A 158 11.25 8.40 11.89
C VAL A 158 10.87 7.77 10.55
N ARG A 159 11.08 8.49 9.43
CA ARG A 159 10.78 8.02 8.07
C ARG A 159 11.39 6.63 7.80
N THR A 160 10.65 5.84 7.04
CA THR A 160 11.07 4.52 6.58
C THR A 160 11.31 4.53 5.08
N ASP A 161 12.39 3.90 4.65
CA ASP A 161 12.59 3.56 3.25
C ASP A 161 11.83 2.26 2.90
N TRP A 162 10.60 2.43 2.42
CA TRP A 162 9.75 1.30 2.04
C TRP A 162 10.22 0.54 0.79
N SER A 163 11.19 1.08 0.04
CA SER A 163 11.75 0.39 -1.11
C SER A 163 12.65 -0.79 -0.70
N THR A 164 13.31 -0.67 0.46
CA THR A 164 14.25 -1.65 1.00
C THR A 164 13.72 -2.41 2.22
N TYR A 165 12.70 -1.89 2.91
CA TYR A 165 12.12 -2.54 4.09
C TYR A 165 11.58 -3.94 3.80
N THR A 166 11.81 -4.86 4.75
CA THR A 166 11.45 -6.29 4.63
C THR A 166 10.55 -6.82 5.76
N GLY A 167 10.34 -6.06 6.84
CA GLY A 167 9.55 -6.48 8.01
C GLY A 167 10.35 -7.14 9.14
N PHE A 168 11.64 -7.42 8.94
CA PHE A 168 12.50 -8.17 9.88
C PHE A 168 13.59 -7.34 10.57
N GLU A 169 13.48 -6.01 10.52
CA GLU A 169 14.42 -5.06 11.15
C GLU A 169 14.14 -4.78 12.63
#